data_AF-A0A522JJW0-F1
#
_entry.id   AF-A0A522JJW0-F1
#
_cell.length_a   1.000
_cell.length_b   1.000
_cell.length_c   1.000
_cell.angle_alpha   90.00
_cell.angle_beta   90.00
_cell.angle_gamma   90.00
#
_symmetry.space_group_name_H-M   'P 1'
#
loop_
_entity.id
_entity.type
_entity.pdbx_description
1 polymer ?
#
loop_
_entity_poly.entity_id
_entity_poly.type
_entity_poly.pdbx_seq_one_letter_code
_entity_poly.pdbx_strand_id
1 'polypeptide(L)'
;MSTSQIALPVSISEAEVTREKTLGGALELCAKAAGYDLDKELQRDLGVDKGQFSRWKNGTEGIVWPKFVALMDYCGNDAPLLWMLHQRGYELSSLRRRETETERENRLLREENAALRRVLQGVST
;
A
#
# COMPACT_ATOMS: atom_id res chain seq x y z
N MET A 1 -14.66 -12.26 -17.20
CA MET A 1 -13.69 -12.23 -16.08
C MET A 1 -12.93 -10.93 -16.22
N SER A 2 -13.22 -9.92 -15.39
CA SER A 2 -12.45 -8.67 -15.42
C SER A 2 -11.08 -8.99 -14.83
N THR A 3 -10.03 -8.86 -15.63
CA THR A 3 -8.64 -8.92 -15.18
C THR A 3 -8.45 -7.73 -14.25
N SER A 4 -8.53 -7.93 -12.93
CA SER A 4 -8.17 -6.91 -11.95
C SER A 4 -6.68 -6.63 -12.10
N GLN A 5 -6.34 -5.66 -12.96
CA GLN A 5 -4.99 -5.17 -13.09
C GLN A 5 -4.66 -4.48 -11.77
N ILE A 6 -3.78 -5.10 -10.98
CA ILE A 6 -3.20 -4.48 -9.79
C ILE A 6 -2.46 -3.24 -10.29
N ALA A 7 -2.73 -2.08 -9.70
CA ALA A 7 -2.06 -0.86 -10.09
C ALA A 7 -0.56 -0.95 -9.83
N LEU A 8 0.21 -0.19 -10.60
CA LEU A 8 1.63 -0.01 -10.32
C LEU A 8 1.78 0.58 -8.90
N PRO A 9 2.81 0.18 -8.13
CA PRO A 9 3.04 0.73 -6.80
C PRO A 9 3.12 2.26 -6.84
N VAL A 10 2.25 2.91 -6.07
CA VAL A 10 2.21 4.37 -5.91
C VAL A 10 2.90 4.71 -4.60
N SER A 11 3.96 5.51 -4.66
CA SER A 11 4.67 5.95 -3.47
C SER A 11 3.88 7.03 -2.74
N ILE A 12 3.65 6.82 -1.44
CA ILE A 12 3.06 7.81 -0.53
C ILE A 12 4.09 8.12 0.55
N SER A 13 4.28 9.40 0.87
CA SER A 13 5.14 9.80 1.96
C SER A 13 4.45 9.70 3.32
N GLU A 14 5.23 9.44 4.37
CA GLU A 14 4.76 9.46 5.76
C GLU A 14 4.13 10.81 6.13
N ALA A 15 4.68 11.92 5.62
CA ALA A 15 4.14 13.26 5.86
C ALA A 15 2.74 13.45 5.28
N GLU A 16 2.41 12.81 4.15
CA GLU A 16 1.06 12.85 3.58
C GLU A 16 0.08 12.05 4.44
N VAL A 17 0.46 10.82 4.84
CA VAL A 17 -0.37 9.95 5.68
C VAL A 17 -0.69 10.60 7.03
N THR A 18 0.32 11.17 7.69
CA THR A 18 0.17 11.74 9.05
C THR A 18 -0.64 13.05 9.08
N ARG A 19 -0.82 13.72 7.94
CA ARG A 19 -1.67 14.93 7.85
C ARG A 19 -3.17 14.61 7.85
N GLU A 20 -3.54 13.38 7.51
CA GLU A 20 -4.93 12.97 7.43
C GLU A 20 -5.57 12.88 8.82
N LYS A 21 -6.73 13.53 8.97
CA LYS A 21 -7.42 13.64 10.26
C LYS A 21 -8.35 12.48 10.57
N THR A 22 -8.76 11.74 9.53
CA THR A 22 -9.75 10.67 9.62
C THR A 22 -9.37 9.53 8.67
N LEU A 23 -9.91 8.34 8.93
CA LEU A 23 -9.80 7.21 8.01
C LEU A 23 -10.37 7.56 6.63
N GLY A 24 -11.45 8.34 6.59
CA GLY A 24 -12.03 8.88 5.37
C GLY A 24 -11.07 9.73 4.55
N GLY A 25 -10.30 10.60 5.21
CA GLY A 25 -9.25 11.40 4.57
C GLY A 25 -8.14 10.52 4.01
N ALA A 26 -7.69 9.51 4.77
CA ALA A 26 -6.68 8.56 4.31
C ALA A 26 -7.15 7.71 3.11
N LEU A 27 -8.44 7.35 3.06
CA LEU A 27 -9.05 6.69 1.89
C LEU A 27 -9.07 7.61 0.67
N GLU A 28 -9.38 8.90 0.85
CA GLU A 28 -9.34 9.87 -0.24
C GLU A 28 -7.91 10.10 -0.74
N LEU A 29 -6.93 10.19 0.16
CA LEU A 29 -5.52 10.27 -0.18
C LEU A 29 -5.09 9.06 -1.02
N CYS A 30 -5.47 7.85 -0.59
CA CYS A 30 -5.19 6.60 -1.30
C CYS A 30 -5.64 6.64 -2.76
N ALA A 31 -6.89 7.07 -2.99
CA ALA A 31 -7.44 7.19 -4.33
C ALA A 31 -6.76 8.30 -5.13
N LYS A 32 -6.63 9.50 -4.55
CA LYS A 32 -6.07 10.68 -5.22
C LYS A 32 -4.64 10.46 -5.68
N ALA A 33 -3.81 9.85 -4.86
CA ALA A 33 -2.43 9.55 -5.22
C ALA A 33 -2.32 8.58 -6.41
N ALA A 34 -3.32 7.72 -6.58
CA ALA A 34 -3.42 6.81 -7.71
C ALA A 34 -4.14 7.41 -8.93
N GLY A 35 -4.53 8.69 -8.87
CA GLY A 35 -5.23 9.38 -9.96
C GLY A 35 -6.74 9.11 -10.00
N TYR A 36 -7.31 8.59 -8.92
CA TYR A 36 -8.74 8.29 -8.81
C TYR A 36 -9.43 9.20 -7.79
N ASP A 37 -10.75 9.32 -7.93
CA ASP A 37 -11.63 9.85 -6.89
C ASP A 37 -12.47 8.71 -6.29
N LEU A 38 -12.89 8.89 -5.03
CA LEU A 38 -13.84 7.96 -4.38
C LEU A 38 -15.26 8.18 -4.91
N ASP A 39 -15.48 7.84 -6.18
CA ASP A 39 -16.69 8.13 -6.93
C ASP A 39 -17.46 6.87 -7.35
N LYS A 40 -18.45 7.02 -8.24
CA LYS A 40 -19.28 5.90 -8.71
C LYS A 40 -18.54 4.96 -9.65
N GLU A 41 -17.53 5.43 -10.37
CA GLU A 41 -16.73 4.63 -11.27
C GLU A 41 -15.85 3.68 -10.47
N LEU A 42 -15.11 4.20 -9.49
CA LEU A 42 -14.32 3.37 -8.59
C LEU A 42 -15.20 2.42 -7.75
N GLN A 43 -16.41 2.84 -7.36
CA GLN A 43 -17.37 1.95 -6.70
C GLN A 43 -17.72 0.73 -7.55
N ARG A 44 -17.98 0.96 -8.84
CA ARG A 44 -18.34 -0.09 -9.80
C ARG A 44 -17.16 -1.03 -10.02
N ASP A 45 -15.96 -0.47 -10.19
CA ASP A 45 -14.75 -1.24 -10.46
C ASP A 45 -14.35 -2.13 -9.28
N LEU A 46 -14.53 -1.64 -8.04
CA LEU A 46 -14.31 -2.42 -6.81
C LEU A 46 -15.50 -3.31 -6.43
N GLY A 47 -16.62 -3.23 -7.14
CA GLY A 47 -17.83 -4.01 -6.85
C GLY A 47 -18.46 -3.70 -5.48
N VAL A 48 -18.30 -2.48 -4.98
CA VAL A 48 -18.89 -2.04 -3.70
C VAL A 48 -20.27 -1.41 -3.92
N ASP A 49 -21.11 -1.41 -2.88
CA ASP A 49 -22.47 -0.87 -3.00
C ASP A 49 -22.50 0.66 -3.12
N LYS A 50 -23.64 1.14 -3.62
CA LYS A 50 -23.92 2.57 -3.74
C LYS A 50 -23.92 3.21 -2.35
N GLY A 51 -22.96 4.11 -2.14
CA GLY A 51 -22.82 4.86 -0.90
C GLY A 51 -21.86 4.23 0.11
N GLN A 52 -21.25 3.08 -0.18
CA GLN A 52 -20.23 2.46 0.66
C GLN A 52 -19.11 3.45 1.02
N PHE A 53 -18.55 4.16 0.03
CA PHE A 53 -17.51 5.16 0.29
C PHE A 53 -18.00 6.32 1.16
N SER A 54 -19.25 6.77 1.00
CA SER A 54 -19.81 7.79 1.88
C SER A 54 -19.86 7.32 3.33
N ARG A 55 -20.25 6.07 3.57
CA ARG A 55 -20.31 5.49 4.92
C ARG A 55 -18.93 5.33 5.55
N TRP A 56 -17.94 4.89 4.77
CA TRP A 56 -16.55 4.82 5.24
C TRP A 56 -15.94 6.19 5.53
N LYS A 57 -16.19 7.17 4.65
CA LYS A 57 -15.67 8.54 4.84
C LYS A 57 -16.20 9.21 6.08
N ASN A 58 -17.50 9.03 6.32
CA ASN A 58 -18.18 9.62 7.47
C ASN A 58 -18.05 8.76 8.74
N GLY A 59 -17.39 7.60 8.68
CA GLY A 59 -17.24 6.69 9.82
C GLY A 59 -18.55 6.11 10.34
N THR A 60 -19.60 6.06 9.52
CA THR A 60 -20.92 5.54 9.92
C THR A 60 -21.01 4.01 9.80
N GLU A 61 -20.01 3.38 9.18
CA GLU A 61 -19.86 1.93 9.07
C GLU A 61 -18.38 1.54 9.20
N GLY A 62 -18.10 0.37 9.77
CA GLY A 62 -16.77 -0.24 9.73
C GLY A 62 -16.39 -0.72 8.33
N ILE A 63 -15.09 -0.80 8.06
CA ILE A 63 -14.58 -1.30 6.78
C ILE A 63 -14.33 -2.81 6.89
N VAL A 64 -14.87 -3.56 5.94
CA VAL A 64 -14.64 -5.00 5.81
C VAL A 64 -13.31 -5.25 5.10
N TRP A 65 -12.45 -6.07 5.70
CA TRP A 65 -11.05 -6.26 5.27
C TRP A 65 -10.88 -6.58 3.77
N PRO A 66 -11.58 -7.56 3.17
CA PRO A 66 -11.48 -7.82 1.73
C PRO A 66 -11.71 -6.59 0.84
N LYS A 67 -12.68 -5.73 1.18
CA LYS A 67 -12.94 -4.52 0.39
C LYS A 67 -11.87 -3.44 0.61
N PHE A 68 -11.31 -3.39 1.83
CA PHE A 68 -10.22 -2.48 2.16
C PHE A 68 -8.95 -2.82 1.38
N VAL A 69 -8.59 -4.10 1.33
CA VAL A 69 -7.45 -4.59 0.55
C VAL A 69 -7.68 -4.34 -0.93
N ALA A 70 -8.86 -4.65 -1.46
CA ALA A 70 -9.18 -4.40 -2.87
C ALA A 70 -9.00 -2.92 -3.27
N LEU A 71 -9.38 -1.98 -2.40
CA LEU A 71 -9.12 -0.56 -2.64
C LEU A 71 -7.62 -0.24 -2.67
N MET A 72 -6.85 -0.70 -1.67
CA MET A 72 -5.41 -0.44 -1.58
C MET A 72 -4.65 -1.07 -2.76
N ASP A 73 -5.00 -2.29 -3.16
CA ASP A 73 -4.43 -2.99 -4.30
C ASP A 73 -4.78 -2.30 -5.63
N TYR A 74 -6.02 -1.83 -5.77
CA TYR A 74 -6.45 -1.07 -6.95
C TYR A 74 -5.76 0.30 -7.03
N CYS A 75 -5.52 0.95 -5.89
CA CYS A 75 -4.79 2.22 -5.84
C CYS A 75 -3.26 2.04 -5.81
N GLY A 76 -2.76 0.82 -5.67
CA GLY A 76 -1.33 0.52 -5.61
C GLY A 76 -0.61 1.08 -4.38
N ASN A 77 -1.32 1.44 -3.30
CA ASN A 77 -0.72 1.98 -2.09
C ASN A 77 -1.49 1.63 -0.82
N ASP A 78 -0.78 1.65 0.31
CA ASP A 78 -1.30 1.25 1.62
C ASP A 78 -1.67 2.45 2.52
N ALA A 79 -1.93 3.64 1.97
CA ALA A 79 -2.13 4.87 2.76
C ALA A 79 -3.14 4.73 3.91
N PRO A 80 -4.32 4.09 3.72
CA PRO A 80 -5.29 3.92 4.80
C PRO A 80 -4.79 3.00 5.92
N LEU A 81 -4.04 1.94 5.59
CA LEU A 81 -3.43 1.04 6.57
C LEU A 81 -2.31 1.74 7.34
N LEU A 82 -1.45 2.49 6.64
CA LEU A 82 -0.39 3.28 7.26
C LEU A 82 -0.97 4.33 8.22
N TRP A 83 -2.08 4.97 7.85
CA TRP A 83 -2.80 5.88 8.75
C TRP A 83 -3.29 5.17 10.01
N MET A 84 -3.88 3.98 9.88
CA MET A 84 -4.33 3.19 11.04
C MET A 84 -3.17 2.83 11.97
N LEU A 85 -2.00 2.48 11.43
CA LEU A 85 -0.80 2.21 12.22
C LEU A 85 -0.33 3.47 12.96
N HIS A 86 -0.27 4.61 12.26
CA HIS A 86 0.09 5.88 12.87
C HIS A 86 -0.86 6.27 14.02
N GLN A 87 -2.18 6.14 13.83
CA GLN A 87 -3.18 6.40 14.87
C GLN A 87 -3.05 5.49 16.09
N ARG A 88 -2.40 4.32 15.94
CA ARG A 88 -2.12 3.38 17.02
C ARG A 88 -0.74 3.58 17.64
N GLY A 89 0.00 4.63 17.24
CA GLY A 89 1.30 4.99 17.79
C GLY A 89 2.48 4.22 17.20
N TYR A 90 2.30 3.55 16.07
CA TYR A 90 3.40 2.89 15.36
C TYR A 90 4.22 3.92 14.58
N GLU A 91 5.54 3.75 14.60
CA GLU A 91 6.47 4.51 13.77
C GLU A 91 6.49 3.94 12.35
N LEU A 92 6.08 4.72 11.35
CA LEU A 92 5.91 4.21 9.98
C LEU A 92 7.26 3.94 9.30
N SER A 93 8.28 4.75 9.58
CA SER A 93 9.65 4.56 9.07
C SER A 93 10.28 3.22 9.47
N SER A 94 9.82 2.62 10.56
CA SER A 94 10.30 1.34 11.08
C SER A 94 9.68 0.12 10.38
N LEU A 95 8.60 0.32 9.63
CA LEU A 95 7.84 -0.76 9.01
C LEU A 95 8.62 -1.34 7.83
N ARG A 96 8.64 -2.67 7.75
CA ARG A 96 9.07 -3.40 6.57
C ARG A 96 7.98 -4.36 6.15
N ARG A 97 7.67 -4.36 4.86
CA ARG A 97 6.80 -5.38 4.27
C ARG A 97 7.47 -6.73 4.47
N ARG A 98 6.67 -7.74 4.81
CA ARG A 98 7.16 -9.12 4.85
C ARG A 98 7.53 -9.53 3.44
N GLU A 99 8.75 -10.05 3.30
CA GLU A 99 9.19 -10.63 2.05
C GLU A 99 8.43 -11.92 1.78
N THR A 100 8.05 -12.09 0.52
CA THR A 100 7.73 -13.41 -0.03
C THR A 100 8.99 -14.28 -0.04
N GLU A 101 8.80 -15.60 -0.15
CA GLU A 101 9.93 -16.53 -0.25
C GLU A 101 10.85 -16.18 -1.42
N THR A 102 10.27 -15.79 -2.55
CA THR A 102 11.03 -15.37 -3.75
C THR A 102 11.79 -14.07 -3.53
N GLU A 103 11.20 -13.06 -2.88
CA GLU A 103 11.91 -11.81 -2.56
C GLU A 103 13.06 -12.06 -1.58
N ARG A 104 12.85 -12.94 -0.60
CA ARG A 104 13.86 -13.35 0.36
C ARG A 104 15.03 -14.06 -0.33
N GLU A 105 14.74 -15.04 -1.18
CA GLU A 105 15.75 -15.76 -1.96
C GLU A 105 16.55 -14.78 -2.85
N ASN A 106 15.87 -13.86 -3.53
CA ASN A 106 16.52 -12.86 -4.37
C ASN A 106 17.48 -11.97 -3.59
N ARG A 107 17.10 -11.55 -2.37
CA ARG A 107 17.98 -10.78 -1.48
C ARG A 107 19.22 -11.58 -1.11
N LEU A 108 19.06 -12.83 -0.66
CA LEU A 108 20.19 -13.70 -0.27
C LEU A 108 21.16 -13.94 -1.43
N LEU A 109 20.63 -14.23 -2.62
CA LEU A 109 21.45 -14.42 -3.83
C LEU A 109 22.22 -13.16 -4.23
N ARG A 110 21.62 -11.97 -4.04
CA ARG A 110 22.30 -10.69 -4.29
C ARG A 110 23.39 -10.40 -3.26
N GLU A 111 23.14 -10.69 -1.99
CA GLU A 111 24.12 -10.56 -0.91
C GLU A 111 25.31 -11.50 -1.12
N GLU A 112 25.05 -12.75 -1.50
CA GLU A 112 26.07 -13.74 -1.83
C GLU A 112 26.90 -13.30 -3.05
N ASN A 113 26.25 -12.89 -4.14
CA ASN A 113 26.94 -12.36 -5.32
C ASN A 113 27.80 -11.15 -4.98
N ALA A 114 27.32 -10.22 -4.15
CA ALA A 114 28.08 -9.06 -3.72
C ALA A 114 29.28 -9.44 -2.83
N ALA A 115 29.16 -10.48 -2.02
CA ALA A 115 30.28 -11.02 -1.23
C ALA A 115 31.32 -11.69 -2.13
N LEU A 116 30.89 -12.57 -3.05
CA LEU A 116 31.77 -13.26 -4.00
C LEU A 116 32.51 -12.27 -4.91
N ARG A 117 31.83 -11.23 -5.42
CA ARG A 117 32.46 -10.18 -6.23
C ARG A 117 33.53 -9.42 -5.46
N ARG A 118 33.31 -9.11 -4.18
CA ARG A 118 34.31 -8.48 -3.32
C ARG A 118 35.54 -9.36 -3.13
N VAL A 119 35.36 -10.66 -2.92
CA VAL A 119 36.48 -11.62 -2.78
C VAL A 119 37.26 -11.71 -4.08
N LEU A 120 36.60 -11.91 -5.23
CA LEU A 120 37.26 -12.04 -6.53
C LEU A 120 38.02 -10.76 -6.94
N GLN A 121 37.44 -9.58 -6.67
CA GLN A 121 38.12 -8.30 -6.91
C GLN A 121 39.30 -8.07 -5.95
N GLY A 122 39.21 -8.51 -4.70
CA GLY A 122 40.31 -8.42 -3.73
C GLY A 122 41.44 -9.43 -3.93
N VAL A 123 41.21 -10.51 -4.68
CA VAL A 123 42.24 -11.51 -5.07
C VAL A 123 42.98 -11.11 -6.35
N SER A 124 42.54 -10.06 -7.05
CA SER A 124 43.12 -9.62 -8.34
C SER A 124 44.21 -8.54 -8.20
N THR A 125 44.86 -8.42 -7.04
CA THR A 125 46.04 -7.57 -6.78
C THR A 125 47.19 -8.40 -6.24
#